data_AF-A0A3N1XRB0-F1
#
_entry.id   AF-A0A3N1XRB0-F1
#
_cell.length_a   1.000
_cell.length_b   1.000
_cell.length_c   1.000
_cell.angle_alpha   90.00
_cell.angle_beta   90.00
_cell.angle_gamma   90.00
#
_symmetry.space_group_name_H-M   'P 1'
#
loop_
_entity.id
_entity.type
_entity.pdbx_description
1 polymer ?
#
loop_
_entity_poly.entity_id
_entity_poly.type
_entity_poly.pdbx_seq_one_letter_code
_entity_poly.pdbx_strand_id
1 'polypeptide(L)'
;MQLDRHAQVRFASEKNSLNLQCGTELRPVGKETIREELEYIPAKLQIVRYVRMAYECPKCKHTNHPYIQKANTPTSLMNHSLASPSSVANVMYQKYVNSIPLYRQEKDWEQLGISLSRATMANWVIRCSEDYLIPVTEHLRKELLIRDIIHCDETPIQVLKEEGKKPQTKSYMWLYRTGKPYSYDQRLLPYVEDFSKYKQYELTDDLSKLKSYITNCKDKDLVQDIQDYMSYKKIKSYDDLIAYKGEIASGFGSTGGGIQYQLPLPVDILEDLGLLKMIK
;
A
#
# COMPACT_ATOMS: atom_id res chain seq x y z
N MET A 1 -1.30 9.47 -37.87
CA MET A 1 -1.19 8.71 -36.61
C MET A 1 -0.71 7.31 -36.96
N GLN A 2 0.61 7.07 -36.96
CA GLN A 2 1.22 5.77 -37.32
C GLN A 2 1.10 4.80 -36.12
N LEU A 3 -0.10 4.28 -35.85
CA LEU A 3 -0.34 3.36 -34.72
C LEU A 3 -0.19 1.87 -35.10
N ASP A 4 0.01 1.55 -36.38
CA ASP A 4 -0.07 0.16 -36.85
C ASP A 4 1.21 -0.67 -36.64
N ARG A 5 2.35 -0.07 -36.28
CA ARG A 5 3.62 -0.81 -36.16
C ARG A 5 3.71 -1.72 -34.92
N HIS A 6 2.80 -1.58 -33.95
CA HIS A 6 2.83 -2.34 -32.69
C HIS A 6 1.43 -2.87 -32.27
N ALA A 7 0.52 -3.09 -33.22
CA ALA A 7 -0.81 -3.59 -32.90
C ALA A 7 -0.82 -5.13 -32.79
N GLN A 8 -1.14 -5.66 -31.61
CA GLN A 8 -1.47 -7.07 -31.42
C GLN A 8 -2.98 -7.26 -31.44
N VAL A 9 -3.48 -8.24 -32.19
CA VAL A 9 -4.91 -8.57 -32.24
C VAL A 9 -5.18 -9.74 -31.30
N ARG A 10 -6.07 -9.54 -30.30
CA ARG A 10 -6.56 -10.61 -29.44
C ARG A 10 -8.00 -10.95 -29.81
N PHE A 11 -8.25 -12.24 -30.06
CA PHE A 11 -9.58 -12.74 -30.34
C PHE A 11 -10.32 -13.06 -29.03
N ALA A 12 -11.58 -12.66 -28.98
CA ALA A 12 -12.53 -13.10 -27.98
C ALA A 12 -12.68 -14.63 -27.98
N SER A 13 -12.94 -15.25 -26.82
CA SER A 13 -13.05 -16.71 -26.71
C SER A 13 -14.22 -17.23 -27.55
N GLU A 14 -14.00 -18.35 -28.24
CA GLU A 14 -15.05 -19.03 -29.01
C GLU A 14 -16.14 -19.51 -28.04
N LYS A 15 -17.40 -19.16 -28.36
CA LYS A 15 -18.58 -19.57 -27.60
C LYS A 15 -19.35 -20.59 -28.43
N ASN A 16 -20.08 -21.50 -27.75
CA ASN A 16 -20.89 -22.57 -28.34
C ASN A 16 -21.41 -22.26 -29.75
N SER A 17 -21.15 -23.18 -30.67
CA SER A 17 -21.46 -23.09 -32.11
C SER A 17 -22.94 -23.22 -32.44
N LEU A 18 -23.83 -23.34 -31.46
CA LEU A 18 -25.26 -23.64 -31.65
C LEU A 18 -26.16 -22.51 -31.16
N ASN A 19 -27.18 -22.18 -31.97
CA ASN A 19 -28.23 -21.24 -31.58
C ASN A 19 -29.11 -21.85 -30.47
N LEU A 20 -29.21 -21.16 -29.33
CA LEU A 20 -29.99 -21.58 -28.18
C LEU A 20 -31.51 -21.68 -28.45
N GLN A 21 -32.04 -21.03 -29.49
CA GLN A 21 -33.47 -21.02 -29.82
C GLN A 21 -33.89 -22.11 -30.81
N CYS A 22 -32.99 -22.52 -31.72
CA CYS A 22 -33.35 -23.45 -32.80
C CYS A 22 -32.35 -24.59 -33.02
N GLY A 23 -31.31 -24.69 -32.19
CA GLY A 23 -30.30 -25.74 -32.23
C GLY A 23 -29.44 -25.76 -33.49
N THR A 24 -29.52 -24.74 -34.35
CA THR A 24 -28.78 -24.70 -35.63
C THR A 24 -27.37 -24.17 -35.41
N GLU A 25 -26.39 -24.71 -36.15
CA GLU A 25 -25.02 -24.20 -36.14
C GLU A 25 -24.95 -22.76 -36.67
N LEU A 26 -24.24 -21.93 -35.92
CA LEU A 26 -24.03 -20.51 -36.21
C LEU A 26 -22.89 -20.33 -37.21
N ARG A 27 -23.09 -19.46 -38.20
CA ARG A 27 -22.07 -19.13 -39.20
C ARG A 27 -21.40 -17.80 -38.89
N PRO A 28 -20.08 -17.67 -39.05
CA PRO A 28 -19.39 -16.40 -38.84
C PRO A 28 -19.82 -15.38 -39.90
N VAL A 29 -20.17 -14.18 -39.45
CA VAL A 29 -20.60 -13.06 -40.29
C VAL A 29 -19.46 -12.09 -40.54
N GLY A 30 -18.69 -11.80 -39.49
CA GLY A 30 -17.66 -10.79 -39.57
C GLY A 30 -16.98 -10.52 -38.23
N LYS A 31 -15.85 -9.83 -38.34
CA LYS A 31 -15.03 -9.39 -37.21
C LYS A 31 -15.42 -7.97 -36.84
N GLU A 32 -15.63 -7.74 -35.55
CA GLU A 32 -15.92 -6.41 -34.99
C GLU A 32 -14.81 -6.07 -33.99
N THR A 33 -14.09 -4.96 -34.24
CA THR A 33 -13.17 -4.39 -33.26
C THR A 33 -13.97 -3.70 -32.18
N ILE A 34 -13.81 -4.14 -30.94
CA ILE A 34 -14.63 -3.65 -29.81
C ILE A 34 -13.94 -2.47 -29.15
N ARG A 35 -12.63 -2.61 -28.95
CA ARG A 35 -11.80 -1.63 -28.24
C ARG A 35 -10.34 -1.87 -28.53
N GLU A 36 -9.57 -0.84 -28.23
CA GLU A 36 -8.13 -0.86 -28.21
C GLU A 36 -7.67 -0.52 -26.80
N GLU A 37 -6.67 -1.23 -26.30
CA GLU A 37 -6.04 -0.96 -25.01
C GLU A 37 -4.54 -0.78 -25.25
N LEU A 38 -3.91 0.09 -24.47
CA LEU A 38 -2.47 0.25 -24.49
C LEU A 38 -1.87 -0.65 -23.42
N GLU A 39 -1.05 -1.61 -23.82
CA GLU A 39 -0.36 -2.53 -22.93
C GLU A 39 1.09 -2.07 -22.74
N TYR A 40 1.50 -2.00 -21.47
CA TYR A 40 2.88 -1.76 -21.10
C TYR A 40 3.56 -3.08 -20.78
N ILE A 41 4.55 -3.42 -21.59
CA ILE A 41 5.53 -4.47 -21.32
C ILE A 41 6.81 -3.71 -20.92
N PRO A 42 7.61 -4.14 -19.93
CA PRO A 42 8.83 -3.45 -19.57
C PRO A 42 9.66 -3.08 -20.81
N ALA A 43 9.96 -1.77 -20.95
CA ALA A 43 10.64 -1.14 -22.09
C ALA A 43 9.90 -1.13 -23.46
N LYS A 44 8.64 -1.55 -23.55
CA LYS A 44 7.85 -1.54 -24.79
C LYS A 44 6.37 -1.20 -24.55
N LEU A 45 5.85 -0.24 -25.31
CA LEU A 45 4.41 0.00 -25.39
C LEU A 45 3.83 -0.64 -26.66
N GLN A 46 2.66 -1.25 -26.54
CA GLN A 46 1.93 -1.82 -27.68
C GLN A 46 0.43 -1.59 -27.58
N ILE A 47 -0.26 -1.60 -28.73
CA ILE A 47 -1.72 -1.47 -28.77
C ILE A 47 -2.31 -2.86 -28.94
N VAL A 48 -3.19 -3.24 -28.03
CA VAL A 48 -3.92 -4.49 -28.10
C VAL A 48 -5.33 -4.20 -28.60
N ARG A 49 -5.64 -4.68 -29.81
CA ARG A 49 -6.98 -4.59 -30.40
C ARG A 49 -7.78 -5.84 -30.03
N TYR A 50 -8.87 -5.66 -29.30
CA TYR A 50 -9.80 -6.75 -28.99
C TYR A 50 -10.83 -6.86 -30.10
N VAL A 51 -10.82 -8.00 -30.78
CA VAL A 51 -11.72 -8.30 -31.89
C VAL A 51 -12.61 -9.49 -31.51
N ARG A 52 -13.93 -9.33 -31.67
CA ARG A 52 -14.87 -10.45 -31.54
C ARG A 52 -15.39 -10.87 -32.89
N MET A 53 -15.71 -12.16 -32.99
CA MET A 53 -16.50 -12.70 -34.07
C MET A 53 -17.99 -12.52 -33.76
N ALA A 54 -18.74 -12.04 -34.75
CA ALA A 54 -20.20 -12.11 -34.75
C ALA A 54 -20.63 -13.32 -35.58
N TYR A 55 -21.58 -14.07 -35.03
CA TYR A 55 -22.15 -15.25 -35.68
C TYR A 55 -23.64 -15.05 -35.91
N GLU A 56 -24.15 -15.49 -37.05
CA GLU A 56 -25.57 -15.49 -37.38
C GLU A 56 -26.12 -16.90 -37.45
N CYS A 57 -27.40 -17.04 -37.11
CA CYS A 57 -28.12 -18.27 -37.41
C CYS A 57 -28.64 -18.24 -38.86
N PRO A 58 -28.19 -19.13 -39.76
CA PRO A 58 -28.65 -19.16 -41.14
C PRO A 58 -30.16 -19.42 -41.26
N LYS A 59 -30.74 -20.18 -40.31
CA LYS A 59 -32.18 -20.51 -40.30
C LYS A 59 -33.05 -19.32 -39.85
N CYS A 60 -32.61 -18.56 -38.84
CA CYS A 60 -33.37 -17.43 -38.31
C CYS A 60 -33.16 -16.15 -39.13
N LYS A 61 -32.11 -16.09 -39.97
CA LYS A 61 -31.78 -14.91 -40.78
C LYS A 61 -32.95 -14.42 -41.65
N HIS A 62 -33.77 -15.34 -42.16
CA HIS A 62 -34.90 -15.05 -43.04
C HIS A 62 -36.25 -14.95 -42.31
N THR A 63 -36.23 -14.93 -40.97
CA THR A 63 -37.44 -14.80 -40.14
C THR A 63 -37.59 -13.38 -39.62
N ASN A 64 -38.75 -13.05 -39.04
CA ASN A 64 -39.00 -11.74 -38.39
C ASN A 64 -38.09 -11.47 -37.18
N HIS A 65 -37.36 -12.48 -36.67
CA HIS A 65 -36.46 -12.37 -35.53
C HIS A 65 -35.08 -12.98 -35.85
N PRO A 66 -34.20 -12.24 -36.55
CA PRO A 66 -32.85 -12.70 -36.84
C PRO A 66 -32.03 -12.87 -35.56
N TYR A 67 -31.29 -13.98 -35.45
CA TYR A 67 -30.45 -14.29 -34.30
C TYR A 67 -28.98 -14.02 -34.61
N ILE A 68 -28.37 -13.12 -33.83
CA ILE A 68 -26.94 -12.81 -33.89
C ILE A 68 -26.34 -13.01 -32.50
N GLN A 69 -25.30 -13.84 -32.43
CA GLN A 69 -24.54 -14.09 -31.22
C GLN A 69 -23.12 -13.53 -31.39
N LYS A 70 -22.66 -12.78 -30.39
CA LYS A 70 -21.30 -12.23 -30.37
C LYS A 70 -20.46 -12.99 -29.35
N ALA A 71 -19.19 -13.23 -29.68
CA ALA A 71 -18.25 -13.88 -28.75
C ALA A 71 -18.08 -13.06 -27.46
N ASN A 72 -17.91 -13.76 -26.32
CA ASN A 72 -17.71 -13.13 -25.03
C ASN A 72 -16.33 -12.47 -24.99
N THR A 73 -16.25 -11.25 -24.47
CA THR A 73 -15.00 -10.50 -24.41
C THR A 73 -14.62 -10.19 -22.98
N PRO A 74 -13.32 -10.23 -22.63
CA PRO A 74 -12.87 -9.82 -21.30
C PRO A 74 -13.37 -8.41 -20.98
N THR A 75 -13.69 -8.15 -19.72
CA THR A 75 -14.07 -6.82 -19.25
C THR A 75 -12.89 -5.86 -19.40
N SER A 76 -13.11 -4.66 -19.94
CA SER A 76 -12.11 -3.60 -19.95
C SER A 76 -11.92 -3.01 -18.56
N LEU A 77 -10.70 -2.53 -18.25
CA LEU A 77 -10.42 -1.83 -17.00
C LEU A 77 -11.26 -0.54 -16.87
N MET A 78 -11.32 0.25 -17.94
CA MET A 78 -12.17 1.43 -18.05
C MET A 78 -12.83 1.47 -19.42
N ASN A 79 -14.16 1.58 -19.43
CA ASN A 79 -14.92 1.60 -20.68
C ASN A 79 -14.55 2.82 -21.51
N HIS A 80 -14.45 2.63 -22.83
CA HIS A 80 -14.09 3.68 -23.81
C HIS A 80 -12.73 4.37 -23.54
N SER A 81 -11.83 3.71 -22.82
CA SER A 81 -10.47 4.20 -22.57
C SER A 81 -9.43 3.27 -23.18
N LEU A 82 -8.27 3.82 -23.55
CA LEU A 82 -7.09 3.03 -23.94
C LEU A 82 -6.39 2.38 -22.73
N ALA A 83 -6.92 2.53 -21.51
CA ALA A 83 -6.29 2.01 -20.32
C ALA A 83 -6.36 0.49 -20.25
N SER A 84 -5.19 -0.17 -20.27
CA SER A 84 -5.05 -1.55 -19.78
C SER A 84 -4.62 -1.55 -18.30
N PRO A 85 -4.80 -2.69 -17.60
CA PRO A 85 -4.25 -2.86 -16.25
C PRO A 85 -2.75 -2.56 -16.17
N SER A 86 -1.97 -3.04 -17.14
CA SER A 86 -0.51 -2.85 -17.17
C SER A 86 -0.10 -1.39 -17.37
N SER A 87 -0.81 -0.66 -18.23
CA SER A 87 -0.49 0.74 -18.52
C SER A 87 -0.78 1.63 -17.32
N VAL A 88 -1.94 1.44 -16.67
CA VAL A 88 -2.29 2.22 -15.49
C VAL A 88 -1.37 1.88 -14.32
N ALA A 89 -1.05 0.60 -14.11
CA ALA A 89 -0.09 0.17 -13.09
C ALA A 89 1.28 0.83 -13.28
N ASN A 90 1.79 0.89 -14.52
CA ASN A 90 3.05 1.56 -14.81
C ASN A 90 2.98 3.08 -14.53
N VAL A 91 1.91 3.76 -14.94
CA VAL A 91 1.71 5.20 -14.65
C VAL A 91 1.71 5.46 -13.15
N MET A 92 0.98 4.65 -12.37
CA MET A 92 0.92 4.75 -10.91
C MET A 92 2.29 4.47 -10.27
N TYR A 93 2.96 3.40 -10.68
CA TYR A 93 4.29 3.03 -10.17
C TYR A 93 5.30 4.16 -10.42
N GLN A 94 5.39 4.65 -11.65
CA GLN A 94 6.31 5.75 -11.99
C GLN A 94 5.98 7.01 -11.19
N LYS A 95 4.70 7.32 -11.00
CA LYS A 95 4.26 8.53 -10.27
C LYS A 95 4.56 8.47 -8.78
N TYR A 96 4.21 7.37 -8.12
CA TYR A 96 4.21 7.28 -6.66
C TYR A 96 5.44 6.57 -6.08
N VAL A 97 5.99 5.57 -6.76
CA VAL A 97 7.21 4.87 -6.31
C VAL A 97 8.45 5.63 -6.77
N ASN A 98 8.51 5.97 -8.06
CA ASN A 98 9.69 6.64 -8.64
C ASN A 98 9.61 8.17 -8.64
N SER A 99 8.53 8.76 -8.09
CA SER A 99 8.33 10.21 -8.03
C SER A 99 8.42 10.92 -9.41
N ILE A 100 8.05 10.24 -10.49
CA ILE A 100 8.06 10.80 -11.85
C ILE A 100 6.75 11.55 -12.11
N PRO A 101 6.78 12.89 -12.28
CA PRO A 101 5.57 13.66 -12.53
C PRO A 101 4.95 13.31 -13.88
N LEU A 102 3.61 13.42 -13.99
CA LEU A 102 2.87 13.02 -15.19
C LEU A 102 3.31 13.75 -16.47
N TYR A 103 3.83 14.99 -16.37
CA TYR A 103 4.35 15.70 -17.54
C TYR A 103 5.64 15.09 -18.09
N ARG A 104 6.44 14.43 -17.23
CA ARG A 104 7.63 13.71 -17.67
C ARG A 104 7.22 12.41 -18.32
N GLN A 105 6.28 11.70 -17.70
CA GLN A 105 5.70 10.49 -18.29
C GLN A 105 5.05 10.77 -19.66
N GLU A 106 4.36 11.91 -19.84
CA GLU A 106 3.77 12.31 -21.13
C GLU A 106 4.84 12.34 -22.24
N LYS A 107 5.99 12.97 -21.96
CA LYS A 107 7.12 13.01 -22.89
C LYS A 107 7.75 11.63 -23.13
N ASP A 108 7.87 10.82 -22.09
CA ASP A 108 8.42 9.46 -22.22
C ASP A 108 7.54 8.60 -23.13
N TRP A 109 6.22 8.76 -23.05
CA TRP A 109 5.27 8.03 -23.89
C TRP A 109 5.28 8.54 -25.34
N GLU A 110 5.43 9.86 -25.53
CA GLU A 110 5.62 10.45 -26.85
C GLU A 110 6.90 9.91 -27.53
N GLN A 111 7.99 9.74 -26.78
CA GLN A 111 9.23 9.13 -27.28
C GLN A 111 9.03 7.67 -27.70
N LEU A 112 8.13 6.95 -27.04
CA LEU A 112 7.71 5.61 -27.40
C LEU A 112 6.66 5.57 -28.52
N GLY A 113 6.33 6.72 -29.12
CA GLY A 113 5.44 6.85 -30.27
C GLY A 113 3.95 6.97 -29.92
N ILE A 114 3.60 7.18 -28.65
CA ILE A 114 2.21 7.29 -28.19
C ILE A 114 1.97 8.65 -27.54
N SER A 115 1.13 9.46 -28.17
CA SER A 115 0.68 10.72 -27.57
C SER A 115 -0.45 10.44 -26.58
N LEU A 116 -0.13 10.52 -25.28
CA LEU A 116 -1.11 10.38 -24.21
C LEU A 116 -1.05 11.60 -23.29
N SER A 117 -2.16 12.33 -23.19
CA SER A 117 -2.18 13.56 -22.41
C SER A 117 -2.02 13.32 -20.90
N ARG A 118 -1.40 14.28 -20.22
CA ARG A 118 -1.38 14.37 -18.74
C ARG A 118 -2.76 14.23 -18.12
N ALA A 119 -3.78 14.85 -18.70
CA ALA A 119 -5.14 14.81 -18.19
C ALA A 119 -5.71 13.39 -18.26
N THR A 120 -5.45 12.68 -19.36
CA THR A 120 -5.85 11.27 -19.52
C THR A 120 -5.18 10.39 -18.48
N MET A 121 -3.86 10.51 -18.29
CA MET A 121 -3.14 9.76 -17.25
C MET A 121 -3.63 10.10 -15.83
N ALA A 122 -3.91 11.37 -15.54
CA ALA A 122 -4.45 11.78 -14.25
C ALA A 122 -5.83 11.13 -14.00
N ASN A 123 -6.71 11.15 -15.02
CA ASN A 123 -8.01 10.50 -14.94
C ASN A 123 -7.89 8.98 -14.76
N TRP A 124 -6.91 8.34 -15.40
CA TRP A 124 -6.64 6.92 -15.19
C TRP A 124 -6.29 6.62 -13.74
N VAL A 125 -5.41 7.42 -13.14
CA VAL A 125 -5.02 7.26 -11.74
C VAL A 125 -6.22 7.47 -10.81
N ILE A 126 -6.99 8.54 -11.00
CA ILE A 126 -8.14 8.88 -10.15
C ILE A 126 -9.19 7.78 -10.21
N ARG A 127 -9.68 7.44 -11.41
CA ARG A 127 -10.73 6.43 -11.59
C ARG A 127 -10.32 5.08 -11.06
N CYS A 128 -9.10 4.62 -11.37
CA CYS A 128 -8.66 3.32 -10.87
C CYS A 128 -8.46 3.31 -9.35
N SER A 129 -8.09 4.45 -8.75
CA SER A 129 -8.01 4.56 -7.30
C SER A 129 -9.40 4.48 -6.66
N GLU A 130 -10.38 5.18 -7.21
CA GLU A 130 -11.76 5.19 -6.73
C GLU A 130 -12.44 3.82 -6.88
N ASP A 131 -12.36 3.24 -8.08
CA ASP A 131 -13.12 2.04 -8.44
C ASP A 131 -12.50 0.76 -7.86
N TYR A 132 -11.16 0.70 -7.74
CA TYR A 132 -10.45 -0.54 -7.38
C TYR A 132 -9.64 -0.46 -6.08
N LEU A 133 -9.08 0.70 -5.71
CA LEU A 133 -8.17 0.80 -4.56
C LEU A 133 -8.85 1.25 -3.27
N ILE A 134 -9.97 1.97 -3.33
CA ILE A 134 -10.75 2.35 -2.14
C ILE A 134 -11.13 1.11 -1.30
N PRO A 135 -11.69 0.02 -1.87
CA PRO A 135 -12.07 -1.16 -1.07
C PRO A 135 -10.88 -1.77 -0.32
N VAL A 136 -9.70 -1.79 -0.95
CA VAL A 136 -8.46 -2.28 -0.32
C VAL A 136 -8.03 -1.35 0.81
N THR A 137 -8.03 -0.04 0.55
CA THR A 137 -7.64 0.99 1.53
C THR A 137 -8.56 0.98 2.74
N GLU A 138 -9.87 0.84 2.54
CA GLU A 138 -10.85 0.73 3.62
C GLU A 138 -10.68 -0.55 4.44
N HIS A 139 -10.33 -1.67 3.80
CA HIS A 139 -10.02 -2.89 4.54
C HIS A 139 -8.74 -2.74 5.37
N LEU A 140 -7.66 -2.20 4.79
CA LEU A 140 -6.42 -1.90 5.51
C LEU A 140 -6.65 -0.96 6.69
N ARG A 141 -7.53 0.04 6.53
CA ARG A 141 -7.94 0.94 7.61
C ARG A 141 -8.63 0.19 8.74
N LYS A 142 -9.57 -0.72 8.45
CA LYS A 142 -10.23 -1.54 9.47
C LYS A 142 -9.22 -2.39 10.25
N GLU A 143 -8.28 -3.02 9.55
CA GLU A 143 -7.21 -3.82 10.18
C GLU A 143 -6.27 -2.96 11.04
N LEU A 144 -5.96 -1.73 10.61
CA LEU A 144 -5.17 -0.78 11.40
C LEU A 144 -5.88 -0.38 12.69
N LEU A 145 -7.19 -0.14 12.65
CA LEU A 145 -7.99 0.28 13.80
C LEU A 145 -8.17 -0.82 14.87
N ILE A 146 -7.89 -2.08 14.54
CA ILE A 146 -7.87 -3.20 15.51
C ILE A 146 -6.59 -3.20 16.34
N ARG A 147 -5.52 -2.53 15.89
CA ARG A 147 -4.22 -2.57 16.57
C ARG A 147 -4.20 -1.64 17.77
N ASP A 148 -3.62 -2.12 18.87
CA ASP A 148 -3.41 -1.31 20.08
C ASP A 148 -2.45 -0.13 19.82
N ILE A 149 -1.47 -0.33 18.91
CA ILE A 149 -0.47 0.69 18.56
C ILE A 149 -0.40 0.85 17.03
N ILE A 150 -0.57 2.10 16.60
CA ILE A 150 -0.34 2.55 15.22
C ILE A 150 0.72 3.64 15.21
N HIS A 151 1.57 3.64 14.19
CA HIS A 151 2.45 4.76 13.92
C HIS A 151 1.83 5.65 12.87
N CYS A 152 1.94 6.96 13.08
CA CYS A 152 1.49 7.98 12.16
C CYS A 152 2.64 8.95 11.90
N ASP A 153 2.85 9.32 10.65
CA ASP A 153 3.83 10.33 10.26
C ASP A 153 3.17 11.37 9.36
N GLU A 154 3.46 12.65 9.60
CA GLU A 154 2.94 13.76 8.83
C GLU A 154 3.94 14.22 7.77
N THR A 155 3.48 14.33 6.53
CA THR A 155 4.26 14.97 5.46
C THR A 155 3.58 16.28 5.08
N PRO A 156 4.22 17.44 5.26
CA PRO A 156 3.67 18.71 4.83
C PRO A 156 3.65 18.81 3.30
N ILE A 157 2.49 19.12 2.74
CA ILE A 157 2.29 19.27 1.29
C ILE A 157 1.47 20.52 0.97
N GLN A 158 1.54 20.98 -0.27
CA GLN A 158 0.67 22.03 -0.80
C GLN A 158 -0.36 21.39 -1.75
N VAL A 159 -1.64 21.67 -1.50
CA VAL A 159 -2.74 21.15 -2.31
C VAL A 159 -3.30 22.28 -3.16
N LEU A 160 -3.23 22.13 -4.49
CA LEU A 160 -3.65 23.18 -5.42
C LEU A 160 -5.15 23.48 -5.38
N LYS A 161 -5.97 22.48 -5.01
CA LYS A 161 -7.42 22.59 -4.90
C LYS A 161 -7.89 21.85 -3.66
N GLU A 162 -8.03 22.60 -2.57
CA GLU A 162 -8.63 22.13 -1.31
C GLU A 162 -9.79 23.07 -0.97
N GLU A 163 -10.94 22.50 -0.63
CA GLU A 163 -12.12 23.30 -0.30
C GLU A 163 -11.85 24.18 0.92
N GLY A 164 -12.14 25.47 0.80
CA GLY A 164 -11.94 26.44 1.88
C GLY A 164 -10.49 26.86 2.16
N LYS A 165 -9.50 26.42 1.37
CA LYS A 165 -8.08 26.83 1.54
C LYS A 165 -7.45 27.42 0.28
N LYS A 166 -6.49 28.32 0.48
CA LYS A 166 -5.69 28.90 -0.62
C LYS A 166 -4.63 27.88 -1.06
N PRO A 167 -4.26 27.81 -2.36
CA PRO A 167 -3.30 26.83 -2.87
C PRO A 167 -1.91 26.84 -2.21
N GLN A 168 -1.49 27.98 -1.66
CA GLN A 168 -0.19 28.15 -0.99
C GLN A 168 -0.22 27.80 0.50
N THR A 169 -1.40 27.48 1.05
CA THR A 169 -1.55 27.11 2.44
C THR A 169 -0.94 25.73 2.70
N LYS A 170 -0.32 25.57 3.88
CA LYS A 170 0.25 24.29 4.31
C LYS A 170 -0.88 23.30 4.61
N SER A 171 -0.81 22.14 3.98
CA SER A 171 -1.67 20.98 4.25
C SER A 171 -0.80 19.78 4.63
N TYR A 172 -1.41 18.70 5.10
CA TYR A 172 -0.70 17.54 5.63
C TYR A 172 -1.25 16.26 5.01
N MET A 173 -0.33 15.40 4.58
CA MET A 173 -0.63 14.01 4.26
C MET A 173 -0.18 13.15 5.45
N TRP A 174 -1.10 12.37 6.00
CA TRP A 174 -0.83 11.49 7.14
C TRP A 174 -0.69 10.05 6.66
N LEU A 175 0.44 9.43 6.98
CA LEU A 175 0.72 8.04 6.66
C LEU A 175 0.59 7.19 7.93
N TYR A 176 -0.26 6.18 7.87
CA TYR A 176 -0.51 5.25 8.97
C TYR A 176 0.12 3.89 8.68
N ARG A 177 0.73 3.28 9.70
CA ARG A 177 1.23 1.90 9.63
C ARG A 177 1.05 1.17 10.95
N THR A 178 0.96 -0.16 10.88
CA THR A 178 0.94 -1.02 12.06
C THR A 178 2.28 -0.94 12.80
N GLY A 179 2.25 -0.95 14.13
CA GLY A 179 3.40 -1.37 14.92
C GLY A 179 3.71 -2.85 14.64
N LYS A 180 4.92 -3.17 14.20
CA LYS A 180 5.36 -4.57 14.01
C LYS A 180 6.38 -4.91 15.09
N PRO A 181 6.15 -5.95 15.93
CA PRO A 181 7.23 -6.44 16.78
C PRO A 181 8.38 -6.93 15.90
N TYR A 182 9.61 -6.61 16.30
CA TYR A 182 10.78 -7.09 15.58
C TYR A 182 10.80 -8.62 15.55
N SER A 183 11.15 -9.19 14.39
CA SER A 183 11.37 -10.64 14.27
C SER A 183 12.51 -11.09 15.20
N TYR A 184 12.61 -12.40 15.45
CA TYR A 184 13.72 -12.96 16.23
C TYR A 184 15.10 -12.50 15.70
N ASP A 185 15.30 -12.56 14.38
CA ASP A 185 16.56 -12.14 13.74
C ASP A 185 16.85 -10.65 13.86
N GLN A 186 15.81 -9.83 13.98
CA GLN A 186 15.98 -8.39 14.17
C GLN A 186 16.33 -8.03 15.62
N ARG A 187 16.05 -8.91 16.58
CA ARG A 187 16.26 -8.70 18.02
C ARG A 187 17.61 -9.20 18.53
N LEU A 188 18.36 -9.95 17.72
CA LEU A 188 19.72 -10.40 18.04
C LEU A 188 19.80 -11.17 19.38
N LEU A 189 18.85 -12.05 19.64
CA LEU A 189 18.85 -12.83 20.87
C LEU A 189 19.86 -13.98 20.75
N PRO A 190 20.79 -14.15 21.72
CA PRO A 190 21.78 -15.24 21.68
C PRO A 190 21.20 -16.60 22.12
N TYR A 191 19.91 -16.67 22.44
CA TYR A 191 19.21 -17.84 22.97
C TYR A 191 17.90 -18.09 22.22
N VAL A 192 17.52 -19.37 22.14
CA VAL A 192 16.24 -19.78 21.55
C VAL A 192 15.09 -19.11 22.29
N GLU A 193 14.20 -18.46 21.55
CA GLU A 193 13.10 -17.70 22.11
C GLU A 193 12.07 -18.62 22.76
N ASP A 194 11.80 -18.40 24.05
CA ASP A 194 10.70 -18.99 24.79
C ASP A 194 9.57 -17.97 24.86
N PHE A 195 8.55 -18.18 24.02
CA PHE A 195 7.40 -17.28 23.94
C PHE A 195 6.61 -17.17 25.25
N SER A 196 6.76 -18.10 26.21
CA SER A 196 6.13 -17.99 27.53
C SER A 196 6.74 -16.90 28.41
N LYS A 197 7.96 -16.46 28.08
CA LYS A 197 8.68 -15.39 28.79
C LYS A 197 8.61 -14.03 28.09
N TYR A 198 7.97 -13.98 26.92
CA TYR A 198 7.81 -12.74 26.18
C TYR A 198 6.89 -11.81 26.95
N LYS A 199 7.39 -10.62 27.29
CA LYS A 199 6.62 -9.57 27.93
C LYS A 199 6.50 -8.35 27.04
N GLN A 200 5.32 -7.74 27.02
CA GLN A 200 5.04 -6.48 26.37
C GLN A 200 4.65 -5.44 27.40
N TYR A 201 5.27 -4.27 27.30
CA TYR A 201 5.07 -3.15 28.22
C TYR A 201 4.53 -1.94 27.47
N GLU A 202 3.59 -1.24 28.09
CA GLU A 202 3.12 0.09 27.71
C GLU A 202 3.91 1.13 28.51
N LEU A 203 4.39 2.17 27.84
CA LEU A 203 4.86 3.36 28.53
C LEU A 203 3.65 4.25 28.82
N THR A 204 3.35 4.47 30.10
CA THR A 204 2.13 5.17 30.55
C THR A 204 2.28 6.69 30.54
N ASP A 205 3.50 7.21 30.70
CA ASP A 205 3.84 8.64 30.61
C ASP A 205 5.30 8.82 30.15
N ASP A 206 5.70 10.07 29.90
CA ASP A 206 7.02 10.42 29.38
C ASP A 206 8.16 10.18 30.42
N LEU A 207 9.15 9.36 30.02
CA LEU A 207 10.35 9.09 30.82
C LEU A 207 11.17 10.36 31.11
N SER A 208 11.03 11.45 30.33
CA SER A 208 11.69 12.73 30.63
C SER A 208 11.25 13.31 31.98
N LYS A 209 10.06 12.92 32.47
CA LYS A 209 9.51 13.36 33.76
C LYS A 209 9.94 12.47 34.93
N LEU A 210 10.79 11.47 34.73
CA LEU A 210 11.15 10.47 35.73
C LEU A 210 11.57 11.09 37.08
N LYS A 211 12.38 12.14 37.07
CA LYS A 211 12.78 12.87 38.30
C LYS A 211 11.59 13.33 39.14
N SER A 212 10.51 13.79 38.50
CA SER A 212 9.30 14.22 39.21
C SER A 212 8.55 13.04 39.82
N TYR A 213 8.50 11.89 39.13
CA TYR A 213 7.91 10.65 39.64
C TYR A 213 8.68 10.15 40.88
N ILE A 214 10.01 10.17 40.83
CA ILE A 214 10.86 9.76 41.96
C ILE A 214 10.68 10.71 43.15
N THR A 215 10.72 12.03 42.91
CA THR A 215 10.63 13.04 43.98
C THR A 215 9.26 13.05 44.67
N ASN A 216 8.19 12.76 43.93
CA ASN A 216 6.83 12.69 44.46
C ASN A 216 6.45 11.29 44.96
N CYS A 217 7.35 10.31 44.87
CA CYS A 217 7.07 8.96 45.31
C CYS A 217 6.93 8.93 46.84
N LYS A 218 5.81 8.39 47.31
CA LYS A 218 5.51 8.26 48.75
C LYS A 218 6.11 6.99 49.36
N ASP A 219 6.43 6.02 48.50
CA ASP A 219 7.02 4.75 48.91
C ASP A 219 8.51 4.95 49.18
N LYS A 220 8.90 4.82 50.45
CA LYS A 220 10.28 5.02 50.87
C LYS A 220 11.18 3.86 50.48
N ASP A 221 10.62 2.65 50.39
CA ASP A 221 11.38 1.45 50.05
C ASP A 221 11.75 1.52 48.57
N LEU A 222 10.79 1.89 47.70
CA LEU A 222 11.06 2.09 46.27
C LEU A 222 12.07 3.21 46.00
N VAL A 223 12.01 4.31 46.75
CA VAL A 223 13.02 5.39 46.64
C VAL A 223 14.40 4.90 47.07
N GLN A 224 14.49 4.05 48.09
CA GLN A 224 15.75 3.44 48.50
C GLN A 224 16.29 2.49 47.44
N ASP A 225 15.45 1.66 46.83
CA ASP A 225 15.84 0.75 45.74
C ASP A 225 16.41 1.53 44.52
N ILE A 226 15.81 2.68 44.21
CA ILE A 226 16.30 3.58 43.16
C ILE A 226 17.68 4.15 43.52
N GLN A 227 17.86 4.58 44.78
CA GLN A 227 19.14 5.10 45.25
C GLN A 227 20.24 4.03 45.26
N ASP A 228 19.90 2.81 45.65
CA ASP A 228 20.80 1.66 45.65
C ASP A 228 21.21 1.30 44.21
N TYR A 229 20.25 1.29 43.28
CA TYR A 229 20.52 1.11 41.86
C TYR A 229 21.42 2.21 41.30
N MET A 230 21.16 3.48 41.64
CA MET A 230 22.00 4.61 41.21
C MET A 230 23.41 4.51 41.76
N SER A 231 23.57 4.13 43.03
CA SER A 231 24.86 3.90 43.67
C SER A 231 25.64 2.80 42.95
N TYR A 232 24.97 1.66 42.68
CA TYR A 232 25.54 0.54 41.93
C TYR A 232 25.99 0.93 40.52
N LYS A 233 25.19 1.74 39.81
CA LYS A 233 25.51 2.24 38.46
C LYS A 233 26.41 3.48 38.45
N LYS A 234 26.81 3.99 39.61
CA LYS A 234 27.62 5.22 39.78
C LYS A 234 26.97 6.47 39.16
N ILE A 235 25.63 6.53 39.19
CA ILE A 235 24.83 7.66 38.71
C ILE A 235 24.73 8.68 39.84
N LYS A 236 25.01 9.95 39.55
CA LYS A 236 25.14 11.00 40.58
C LYS A 236 23.87 11.83 40.76
N SER A 237 23.10 12.02 39.70
CA SER A 237 21.86 12.80 39.72
C SER A 237 20.69 12.03 39.12
N TYR A 238 19.47 12.31 39.57
CA TYR A 238 18.26 11.89 38.87
C TYR A 238 18.16 12.46 37.45
N ASP A 239 18.84 13.58 37.17
CA ASP A 239 18.91 14.16 35.82
C ASP A 239 19.73 13.29 34.84
N ASP A 240 20.58 12.39 35.35
CA ASP A 240 21.40 11.48 34.55
C ASP A 240 20.63 10.19 34.18
N LEU A 241 19.42 10.00 34.71
CA LEU A 241 18.55 8.85 34.43
C LEU A 241 17.84 9.04 33.08
N ILE A 242 18.60 8.90 31.99
CA ILE A 242 18.12 9.12 30.62
C ILE A 242 17.95 7.78 29.89
N ALA A 243 16.85 7.65 29.14
CA ALA A 243 16.64 6.51 28.25
C ALA A 243 17.42 6.69 26.95
N TYR A 244 18.10 5.63 26.49
CA TYR A 244 18.85 5.65 25.23
C TYR A 244 18.16 4.79 24.17
N LYS A 245 18.10 5.32 22.95
CA LYS A 245 17.65 4.59 21.77
C LYS A 245 18.87 4.18 20.95
N GLY A 246 18.98 2.90 20.62
CA GLY A 246 20.05 2.35 19.79
C GLY A 246 19.51 1.43 18.70
N GLU A 247 20.27 1.28 17.63
CA GLU A 247 20.03 0.25 16.62
C GLU A 247 20.75 -1.04 17.01
N ILE A 248 20.09 -2.18 16.84
CA ILE A 248 20.64 -3.50 17.11
C ILE A 248 21.55 -3.89 15.95
N ALA A 249 22.85 -4.02 16.22
CA ALA A 249 23.83 -4.45 15.24
C ALA A 249 23.59 -5.90 14.77
N SER A 250 24.23 -6.30 13.67
CA SER A 250 24.25 -7.70 13.22
C SER A 250 25.18 -8.55 14.09
N GLY A 251 24.86 -9.84 14.23
CA GLY A 251 25.63 -10.77 15.08
C GLY A 251 24.88 -12.09 15.34
N PHE A 252 25.53 -13.07 15.96
CA PHE A 252 24.95 -14.39 16.29
C PHE A 252 24.23 -15.11 15.11
N GLY A 253 24.62 -14.82 13.87
CA GLY A 253 23.98 -15.38 12.66
C GLY A 253 22.69 -14.66 12.22
N SER A 254 22.27 -13.62 12.94
CA SER A 254 21.08 -12.82 12.65
C SER A 254 21.42 -11.46 12.05
N THR A 255 20.48 -10.91 11.26
CA THR A 255 20.70 -9.66 10.52
C THR A 255 20.71 -8.41 11.41
N GLY A 256 20.11 -8.46 12.60
CA GLY A 256 19.87 -7.27 13.41
C GLY A 256 18.88 -6.31 12.73
N GLY A 257 19.01 -5.01 13.03
CA GLY A 257 18.17 -3.95 12.45
C GLY A 257 16.90 -3.64 13.25
N GLY A 258 16.77 -4.22 14.45
CA GLY A 258 15.80 -3.77 15.43
C GLY A 258 16.23 -2.46 16.09
N ILE A 259 15.29 -1.77 16.75
CA ILE A 259 15.58 -0.66 17.65
C ILE A 259 15.50 -1.19 19.08
N GLN A 260 16.56 -0.99 19.84
CA GLN A 260 16.59 -1.26 21.28
C GLN A 260 16.49 0.04 22.07
N TYR A 261 15.85 -0.07 23.23
CA TYR A 261 15.79 1.00 24.22
C TYR A 261 16.50 0.51 25.47
N GLN A 262 17.48 1.28 25.94
CA GLN A 262 18.06 1.12 27.25
C GLN A 262 17.29 2.04 28.21
N LEU A 263 16.54 1.44 29.12
CA LEU A 263 15.77 2.17 30.12
C LEU A 263 16.70 2.71 31.22
N PRO A 264 16.36 3.86 31.82
CA PRO A 264 17.19 4.50 32.83
C PRO A 264 17.18 3.75 34.17
N LEU A 265 16.11 3.01 34.45
CA LEU A 265 15.92 2.18 35.63
C LEU A 265 15.48 0.76 35.20
N PRO A 266 15.64 -0.24 36.09
CA PRO A 266 15.07 -1.57 35.92
C PRO A 266 13.55 -1.54 35.63
N VAL A 267 13.07 -2.54 34.90
CA VAL A 267 11.67 -2.61 34.43
C VAL A 267 10.69 -2.69 35.59
N ASP A 268 11.01 -3.51 36.59
CA ASP A 268 10.28 -3.67 37.85
C ASP A 268 10.13 -2.33 38.59
N ILE A 269 11.21 -1.57 38.77
CA ILE A 269 11.15 -0.25 39.41
C ILE A 269 10.28 0.73 38.60
N LEU A 270 10.34 0.67 37.27
CA LEU A 270 9.51 1.51 36.41
C LEU A 270 8.03 1.11 36.42
N GLU A 271 7.72 -0.18 36.60
CA GLU A 271 6.37 -0.67 36.84
C GLU A 271 5.83 -0.15 38.18
N ASP A 272 6.63 -0.22 39.24
CA ASP A 272 6.26 0.24 40.58
C ASP A 272 6.09 1.77 40.65
N LEU A 273 6.87 2.52 39.88
CA LEU A 273 6.68 3.97 39.68
C LEU A 273 5.44 4.31 38.83
N GLY A 274 4.79 3.30 38.24
CA GLY A 274 3.62 3.47 37.38
C GLY A 274 3.93 4.05 36.00
N LEU A 275 5.21 4.03 35.58
CA LEU A 275 5.69 4.52 34.28
C LEU A 275 5.68 3.42 33.21
N LEU A 276 5.70 2.15 33.63
CA LEU A 276 5.48 1.00 32.76
C LEU A 276 4.28 0.21 33.23
N LYS A 277 3.55 -0.36 32.26
CA LYS A 277 2.44 -1.27 32.54
C LYS A 277 2.58 -2.51 31.66
N MET A 278 2.62 -3.70 32.26
CA MET A 278 2.61 -4.95 31.49
C MET A 278 1.25 -5.13 30.79
N ILE A 279 1.28 -5.44 29.49
CA ILE A 279 0.09 -5.68 28.66
C ILE A 279 -0.03 -7.17 28.29
N LYS A 280 1.11 -7.87 28.12
CA LYS A 280 1.16 -9.26 27.69
C LYS A 280 2.41 -9.95 28.23
#